data_AF-A0A5K0YVL7-F1
#
_entry.id   AF-A0A5K0YVL7-F1
#
_cell.length_a   1.000
_cell.length_b   1.000
_cell.length_c   1.000
_cell.angle_alpha   90.00
_cell.angle_beta   90.00
_cell.angle_gamma   90.00
#
_symmetry.space_group_name_H-M   'P 1'
#
loop_
_entity.id
_entity.type
_entity.pdbx_description
1 polymer ?
#
loop_
_entity_poly.entity_id
_entity_poly.type
_entity_poly.pdbx_seq_one_letter_code
_entity_poly.pdbx_strand_id
1 'polypeptide(L)'
;GFGNVGSWAAQLIHERGGKVVAIGDITGAVKNGNGIDIPALVKHKNETGGIKGFSGAEPLDPDQLLVEECDVLIPCALGGVVN
;
A
#
# COMPACT_ATOMS: atom_id res chain seq x y z
N GLY A 1 1.30 6.01 -0.31
CA GLY A 1 0.29 6.75 0.49
C GLY A 1 -1.05 6.08 0.32
N PHE A 2 -1.75 5.72 1.40
CA PHE A 2 -3.05 5.02 1.31
C PHE A 2 -4.26 5.91 1.69
N GLY A 3 -4.23 7.17 1.22
CA GLY A 3 -5.36 8.11 1.27
C GLY A 3 -6.28 7.97 0.05
N ASN A 4 -7.14 8.97 -0.20
CA ASN A 4 -8.14 8.91 -1.30
C ASN A 4 -7.56 8.43 -2.64
N VAL A 5 -6.50 9.07 -3.13
CA VAL A 5 -5.91 8.71 -4.43
C VAL A 5 -5.30 7.30 -4.39
N GLY A 6 -4.47 7.02 -3.40
CA GLY A 6 -3.75 5.75 -3.32
C GLY A 6 -4.65 4.54 -3.08
N SER A 7 -5.70 4.68 -2.27
CA SER A 7 -6.66 3.59 -2.03
C SER A 7 -7.47 3.28 -3.28
N TRP A 8 -7.93 4.31 -4.01
CA TRP A 8 -8.63 4.10 -5.28
C TRP A 8 -7.72 3.52 -6.36
N ALA A 9 -6.47 3.99 -6.47
CA ALA A 9 -5.50 3.43 -7.40
C ALA A 9 -5.25 1.94 -7.12
N ALA A 10 -5.00 1.58 -5.86
CA ALA A 10 -4.81 0.19 -5.45
C ALA A 10 -6.04 -0.67 -5.74
N GLN A 11 -7.25 -0.16 -5.48
CA GLN A 11 -8.49 -0.87 -5.73
C GLN A 11 -8.69 -1.14 -7.23
N LEU A 12 -8.52 -0.14 -8.08
CA LEU A 12 -8.66 -0.29 -9.54
C LEU A 12 -7.62 -1.23 -10.14
N ILE A 13 -6.39 -1.23 -9.62
CA ILE A 13 -5.34 -2.18 -10.03
C ILE A 13 -5.76 -3.60 -9.66
N HIS A 14 -6.19 -3.81 -8.42
CA HIS A 14 -6.65 -5.11 -7.92
C HIS A 14 -7.84 -5.65 -8.72
N GLU A 15 -8.85 -4.82 -8.98
CA GLU A 15 -10.04 -5.18 -9.76
C GLU A 15 -9.71 -5.60 -11.21
N ARG A 16 -8.60 -5.09 -11.76
CA ARG A 16 -8.11 -5.45 -13.09
C ARG A 16 -7.16 -6.65 -13.10
N GLY A 17 -7.00 -7.33 -11.96
CA GLY A 17 -6.14 -8.49 -11.80
C GLY A 17 -4.65 -8.16 -11.55
N GLY A 18 -4.32 -6.89 -11.34
CA GLY A 18 -2.98 -6.48 -10.94
C GLY A 18 -2.69 -6.82 -9.49
N LYS A 19 -1.41 -7.05 -9.17
CA LYS A 19 -0.95 -7.31 -7.80
C LYS A 19 -0.41 -6.03 -7.19
N VAL A 20 -0.99 -5.62 -6.06
CA VAL A 20 -0.42 -4.57 -5.23
C VAL A 20 0.49 -5.24 -4.20
N VAL A 21 1.80 -5.09 -4.36
CA VAL A 21 2.79 -5.85 -3.58
C VAL A 21 3.28 -5.12 -2.32
N ALA A 22 3.20 -3.79 -2.29
CA ALA A 22 3.57 -2.99 -1.14
C ALA A 22 2.75 -1.69 -1.06
N ILE A 23 2.42 -1.25 0.15
CA ILE A 23 1.68 -0.01 0.42
C ILE A 23 2.29 0.66 1.65
N GLY A 24 2.45 1.99 1.59
CA GLY A 24 2.80 2.82 2.75
C GLY A 24 1.78 3.92 3.00
N ASP A 25 1.60 4.26 4.28
CA ASP A 25 0.89 5.45 4.76
C ASP A 25 1.61 6.07 5.98
N ILE A 26 0.96 7.01 6.65
CA ILE A 26 1.54 7.71 7.81
C ILE A 26 1.73 6.81 9.05
N THR A 27 1.07 5.65 9.10
CA THR A 27 1.15 4.68 10.19
C THR A 27 2.25 3.64 9.99
N GLY A 28 2.74 3.46 8.75
CA GLY A 28 3.82 2.55 8.41
C GLY A 28 3.72 2.05 6.97
N ALA A 29 4.42 0.94 6.68
CA ALA A 29 4.35 0.25 5.40
C ALA A 29 4.10 -1.25 5.60
N VAL A 30 3.49 -1.88 4.60
CA VAL A 30 3.24 -3.33 4.56
C VAL A 30 3.54 -3.89 3.17
N LYS A 31 3.94 -5.16 3.10
CA LYS A 31 4.22 -5.88 1.85
C LYS A 31 3.65 -7.29 1.83
N ASN A 32 3.29 -7.73 0.63
CA ASN A 32 2.97 -9.12 0.33
C ASN A 32 3.33 -9.40 -1.14
N GLY A 33 4.39 -10.18 -1.38
CA GLY A 33 4.84 -10.51 -2.74
C GLY A 33 3.82 -11.32 -3.55
N ASN A 34 2.87 -11.98 -2.90
CA ASN A 34 1.78 -12.69 -3.56
C ASN A 34 0.61 -11.75 -3.93
N GLY A 35 0.63 -10.50 -3.46
CA GLY A 35 -0.42 -9.50 -3.61
C GLY A 35 -1.18 -9.27 -2.31
N ILE A 36 -1.44 -8.01 -2.01
CA ILE A 36 -2.25 -7.57 -0.87
C ILE A 36 -3.74 -7.62 -1.26
N ASP A 37 -4.58 -8.19 -0.40
CA ASP A 37 -6.03 -8.09 -0.51
C ASP A 37 -6.47 -6.64 -0.20
N ILE A 38 -6.73 -5.88 -1.27
CA ILE A 38 -7.06 -4.45 -1.15
C ILE A 38 -8.42 -4.22 -0.47
N PRO A 39 -9.51 -4.93 -0.82
CA PRO A 39 -10.76 -4.84 -0.06
C PRO A 39 -10.58 -5.07 1.45
N ALA A 40 -9.83 -6.09 1.85
CA ALA A 40 -9.56 -6.37 3.26
C ALA A 40 -8.71 -5.27 3.92
N LEU A 41 -7.69 -4.74 3.22
CA LEU A 41 -6.87 -3.66 3.73
C LEU A 41 -7.66 -2.36 3.92
N VAL A 42 -8.56 -2.03 2.99
CA VAL A 42 -9.45 -0.86 3.11
C VAL A 42 -10.35 -1.01 4.34
N LYS A 43 -10.92 -2.20 4.57
CA LYS A 43 -11.71 -2.48 5.77
C LYS A 43 -10.88 -2.30 7.05
N HIS A 44 -9.69 -2.91 7.12
CA HIS A 44 -8.77 -2.77 8.25
C HIS A 44 -8.44 -1.31 8.54
N LYS A 45 -8.12 -0.54 7.50
CA LYS A 45 -7.80 0.89 7.63
C LYS A 45 -8.99 1.69 8.16
N ASN A 46 -10.21 1.39 7.72
CA ASN A 46 -11.41 2.05 8.21
C ASN A 46 -11.71 1.72 9.69
N GLU A 47 -11.37 0.51 10.13
CA GLU A 47 -11.60 0.06 11.52
C GLU A 47 -10.50 0.54 12.48
N THR A 48 -9.26 0.64 12.03
CA THR A 48 -8.08 0.91 12.88
C THR A 48 -7.47 2.30 12.68
N GLY A 49 -7.83 3.01 11.61
CA GLY A 49 -7.29 4.32 11.25
C GLY A 49 -6.00 4.30 10.41
N GLY A 50 -5.47 3.13 10.06
CA GLY A 50 -4.25 3.01 9.23
C GLY A 50 -3.99 1.58 8.76
N ILE A 51 -2.87 1.37 8.06
CA ILE A 51 -2.53 0.03 7.52
C ILE A 51 -1.66 -0.82 8.45
N LYS A 52 -1.07 -0.22 9.49
CA LYS A 52 -0.21 -0.96 10.43
C LYS A 52 -0.99 -2.09 11.12
N GLY A 53 -0.35 -3.26 11.22
CA GLY A 53 -0.93 -4.43 11.88
C GLY A 53 -1.96 -5.19 11.04
N PHE A 54 -2.10 -4.88 9.75
CA PHE A 54 -2.93 -5.67 8.85
C PHE A 54 -2.39 -7.11 8.74
N SER A 55 -3.23 -8.11 9.02
CA SER A 55 -2.82 -9.52 9.07
C SER A 55 -2.56 -10.16 7.70
N GLY A 56 -3.05 -9.56 6.61
CA GLY A 56 -2.88 -10.06 5.25
C GLY A 56 -1.56 -9.64 4.58
N ALA A 57 -0.66 -8.97 5.31
CA ALA A 57 0.64 -8.53 4.81
C ALA A 57 1.66 -8.47 5.96
N GLU A 58 2.94 -8.50 5.60
CA GLU A 58 4.03 -8.35 6.55
C GLU A 58 4.39 -6.87 6.72
N PRO A 59 4.78 -6.42 7.93
CA PRO A 59 5.34 -5.09 8.11
C PRO A 59 6.57 -4.89 7.22
N LEU A 60 6.65 -3.71 6.62
CA LEU A 60 7.79 -3.26 5.84
C LEU A 60 8.38 -2.01 6.50
N ASP A 61 9.71 -1.93 6.54
CA ASP A 61 10.41 -0.70 6.87
C ASP A 61 10.03 0.40 5.86
N PRO A 62 9.43 1.53 6.29
CA PRO A 62 9.03 2.61 5.38
C PRO A 62 10.17 3.12 4.49
N ASP A 63 11.42 3.07 4.97
CA ASP A 63 12.60 3.51 4.20
C ASP A 63 12.94 2.56 3.03
N GLN A 64 12.47 1.30 3.09
CA GLN A 64 12.64 0.32 2.03
C GLN A 64 11.52 0.39 0.97
N LEU A 65 10.38 1.02 1.27
CA LEU A 65 9.19 0.99 0.41
C LEU A 65 9.44 1.48 -1.03
N LEU A 66 10.23 2.53 -1.20
CA LEU A 66 10.47 3.13 -2.52
C LEU A 66 11.41 2.29 -3.40
N VAL A 67 12.16 1.37 -2.79
CA VAL A 67 13.12 0.49 -3.47
C VAL A 67 12.63 -0.95 -3.57
N GLU A 68 11.42 -1.24 -3.09
CA GLU A 68 10.79 -2.55 -3.25
C GLU A 68 10.59 -2.89 -4.73
N GLU A 69 10.87 -4.14 -5.07
CA GLU A 69 10.74 -4.64 -6.43
C GLU A 69 9.27 -4.59 -6.90
N CYS A 70 9.03 -3.85 -7.97
CA CYS A 70 7.72 -3.73 -8.60
C CYS A 70 7.83 -3.28 -10.05
N ASP A 71 6.79 -3.55 -10.84
CA ASP A 71 6.71 -3.06 -12.23
C ASP A 71 6.36 -1.56 -12.31
N VAL A 72 5.59 -1.07 -11.33
CA VAL A 72 5.03 0.29 -11.31
C VAL A 72 5.05 0.84 -9.88
N LEU A 73 5.73 1.98 -9.69
CA LEU A 73 5.73 2.76 -8.45
C LEU A 73 4.74 3.93 -8.54
N ILE A 74 3.86 4.08 -7.54
CA ILE A 74 2.82 5.14 -7.49
C ILE A 74 3.03 6.05 -6.27
N PRO A 75 3.85 7.11 -6.37
CA PRO A 75 4.04 8.08 -5.29
C PRO A 75 2.82 9.00 -5.19
N CYS A 76 1.98 8.76 -4.17
CA CYS A 76 0.70 9.45 -3.98
C CYS A 76 0.47 9.89 -2.52
N ALA A 77 1.54 10.29 -1.83
CA ALA A 77 1.49 10.79 -0.45
C ALA A 77 1.77 12.30 -0.38
N LEU A 78 3.04 12.68 -0.46
CA LEU A 78 3.52 14.06 -0.44
C LEU A 78 4.43 14.30 -1.66
N GLY A 79 4.66 15.57 -2.01
CA GLY A 79 5.63 15.94 -3.04
C GLY A 79 7.07 15.75 -2.57
N GLY A 80 8.00 15.57 -3.51
CA GLY A 80 9.44 15.46 -3.22
C GLY A 80 9.90 14.11 -2.65
N VAL A 81 9.06 13.07 -2.72
CA VAL A 81 9.38 11.72 -2.22
C VAL A 81 10.28 10.90 -3.16
N VAL A 82 10.48 11.36 -4.39
CA VAL A 82 11.43 10.79 -5.35
C VAL A 82 12.43 11.89 -5.69
N ASN A 83 13.72 11.65 -5.46
CA ASN A 83 14.81 12.61 -5.58
C ASN A 83 16.10 12.00 -6.11
#